data_AF-A0A7C6NII5-F1
#
_entry.id   AF-A0A7C6NII5-F1
#
_cell.length_a   1.000
_cell.length_b   1.000
_cell.length_c   1.000
_cell.angle_alpha   90.00
_cell.angle_beta   90.00
_cell.angle_gamma   90.00
#
_symmetry.space_group_name_H-M   'P 1'
#
loop_
_entity.id
_entity.type
_entity.pdbx_description
1 polymer ?
#
loop_
_entity_poly.entity_id
_entity_poly.type
_entity_poly.pdbx_seq_one_letter_code
_entity_poly.pdbx_strand_id
1 'polypeptide(L)'
;MDKKVKLLCFGAGSGATTFMEAVDFNKAEIVVFVDNDFSKQGKILNGIKIESPAALHLYDYDYIVITSVYHTEIEEQLLKQGINKNIILKAFDKEQKNARMFAQFIYQQNRKYLSFLREEFANKYIYNFGICSMSVLDVNRNVAFYKFRDYLIKGIDFVRISTVELISREIYNRNIEGAIAELGVYQGDFSAVLSHYFLDKKIYLFDTFSGFVDEDIDIERKNKYSNSKAGHLSDTNIDIVLNKIKNKNNCIIRKGYFPETAKGLENEVFSFVSIDVDLYQPTYEGLMFFYERLNKNGYILVHDYHFNLYSGVKEAIQKFCSEKNINYFPLSDYFGSVILIK
;
A
#
# COMPACT_ATOMS: atom_id res chain seq x y z
N MET A 1 -18.50 -40.15 -9.18
CA MET A 1 -19.16 -38.89 -8.81
C MET A 1 -18.55 -38.46 -7.49
N ASP A 2 -17.93 -37.29 -7.44
CA ASP A 2 -17.37 -36.77 -6.20
C ASP A 2 -18.48 -36.57 -5.16
N LYS A 3 -18.16 -36.84 -3.89
CA LYS A 3 -19.09 -36.66 -2.77
C LYS A 3 -19.41 -35.16 -2.65
N LYS A 4 -20.69 -34.80 -2.73
CA LYS A 4 -21.14 -33.41 -2.53
C LYS A 4 -21.00 -33.01 -1.06
N VAL A 5 -20.63 -31.76 -0.83
CA VAL A 5 -20.62 -31.13 0.49
C VAL A 5 -22.05 -30.89 0.95
N LYS A 6 -22.38 -31.32 2.18
CA LYS A 6 -23.71 -31.18 2.76
C LYS A 6 -23.80 -29.93 3.63
N LEU A 7 -24.73 -29.06 3.29
CA LEU A 7 -24.94 -27.77 3.95
C LEU A 7 -26.26 -27.76 4.71
N LEU A 8 -26.19 -27.36 5.98
CA LEU A 8 -27.37 -26.98 6.75
C LEU A 8 -27.48 -25.45 6.77
N CYS A 9 -28.59 -24.88 6.33
CA CYS A 9 -28.74 -23.42 6.24
C CYS A 9 -29.55 -22.87 7.41
N PHE A 10 -28.94 -22.06 8.27
CA PHE A 10 -29.59 -21.45 9.42
C PHE A 10 -30.09 -20.04 9.08
N GLY A 11 -31.40 -19.96 8.85
CA GLY A 11 -32.17 -18.79 8.43
C GLY A 11 -32.94 -19.11 7.15
N ALA A 12 -34.28 -19.08 7.19
CA ALA A 12 -35.14 -19.41 6.05
C ALA A 12 -35.83 -18.15 5.47
N GLY A 13 -35.14 -17.01 5.48
CA GLY A 13 -35.61 -15.73 4.95
C GLY A 13 -35.07 -15.44 3.54
N SER A 14 -35.14 -14.17 3.12
CA SER A 14 -34.59 -13.72 1.84
C SER A 14 -33.10 -14.03 1.65
N GLY A 15 -32.30 -13.97 2.73
CA GLY A 15 -30.90 -14.36 2.70
C GLY A 15 -30.69 -15.84 2.31
N ALA A 16 -31.60 -16.73 2.69
CA ALA A 16 -31.55 -18.13 2.27
C ALA A 16 -31.73 -18.26 0.75
N THR A 17 -32.69 -17.51 0.19
CA THR A 17 -32.95 -17.47 -1.25
C THR A 17 -31.74 -16.95 -2.02
N THR A 18 -31.15 -15.83 -1.58
CA THR A 18 -29.93 -15.29 -2.21
C THR A 18 -28.74 -16.25 -2.09
N PHE A 19 -28.58 -16.92 -0.95
CA PHE A 19 -27.50 -17.90 -0.80
C PHE A 19 -27.68 -19.09 -1.75
N MET A 20 -28.89 -19.58 -1.94
CA MET A 20 -29.19 -20.66 -2.90
C MET A 20 -28.80 -20.32 -4.34
N GLU A 21 -28.98 -19.07 -4.78
CA GLU A 21 -28.55 -18.63 -6.12
C GLU A 21 -27.02 -18.71 -6.30
N ALA A 22 -26.25 -18.59 -5.22
CA ALA A 22 -24.79 -18.63 -5.23
C ALA A 22 -24.21 -20.05 -5.09
N VAL A 23 -25.01 -21.05 -4.73
CA VAL A 23 -24.54 -22.43 -4.50
C VAL A 23 -24.34 -23.16 -5.83
N ASP A 24 -23.13 -23.69 -6.05
CA ASP A 24 -22.87 -24.66 -7.11
C ASP A 24 -23.38 -26.04 -6.70
N PHE A 25 -24.59 -26.38 -7.12
CA PHE A 25 -25.24 -27.66 -6.78
C PHE A 25 -24.58 -28.89 -7.41
N ASN A 26 -23.56 -28.74 -8.25
CA ASN A 26 -22.72 -29.87 -8.66
C ASN A 26 -21.75 -30.29 -7.54
N LYS A 27 -21.40 -29.36 -6.64
CA LYS A 27 -20.41 -29.56 -5.57
C LYS A 27 -21.02 -29.64 -4.17
N ALA A 28 -22.19 -29.06 -3.96
CA ALA A 28 -22.85 -29.02 -2.66
C ALA A 28 -24.35 -29.36 -2.76
N GLU A 29 -24.93 -29.76 -1.63
CA GLU A 29 -26.37 -29.92 -1.44
C GLU A 29 -26.81 -29.26 -0.13
N ILE A 30 -27.98 -28.64 -0.12
CA ILE A 30 -28.59 -28.09 1.10
C ILE A 30 -29.55 -29.16 1.64
N VAL A 31 -29.24 -29.69 2.83
CA VAL A 31 -29.98 -30.84 3.39
C VAL A 31 -31.21 -30.39 4.16
N VAL A 32 -31.17 -29.22 4.80
CA VAL A 32 -32.29 -28.66 5.58
C VAL A 32 -32.10 -27.15 5.80
N PHE A 33 -33.22 -26.44 5.96
CA PHE A 33 -33.24 -25.10 6.54
C PHE A 33 -33.59 -25.15 8.01
N VAL A 34 -32.99 -24.28 8.82
CA VAL A 34 -33.32 -24.14 10.25
C VAL A 34 -33.68 -22.69 10.53
N ASP A 35 -34.74 -22.42 11.29
CA ASP A 35 -35.12 -21.06 11.66
C ASP A 35 -35.69 -21.01 13.10
N ASN A 36 -35.33 -19.96 13.85
CA ASN A 36 -35.86 -19.72 15.21
C ASN A 36 -37.31 -19.24 15.17
N ASP A 37 -37.80 -18.75 14.03
CA ASP A 37 -39.18 -18.33 13.84
C ASP A 37 -40.12 -19.55 13.74
N PHE A 38 -40.87 -19.80 14.82
CA PHE A 38 -41.84 -20.89 14.90
C PHE A 38 -42.87 -20.86 13.77
N SER A 39 -43.21 -19.68 13.22
CA SER A 39 -44.17 -19.57 12.13
C SER A 39 -43.64 -20.13 10.80
N LYS A 40 -42.32 -20.32 10.67
CA LYS A 40 -41.67 -20.88 9.48
C LYS A 40 -41.39 -22.37 9.61
N GLN A 41 -41.26 -22.88 10.83
CA GLN A 41 -40.99 -24.29 11.09
C GLN A 41 -42.11 -25.18 10.53
N GLY A 42 -41.75 -26.29 9.92
CA GLY A 42 -42.67 -27.20 9.22
C GLY A 42 -43.07 -26.76 7.81
N LYS A 43 -42.71 -25.54 7.37
CA LYS A 43 -42.91 -25.11 5.97
C LYS A 43 -41.79 -25.62 5.06
N ILE A 44 -42.00 -25.47 3.76
CA ILE A 44 -41.04 -25.85 2.72
C ILE A 44 -40.56 -24.59 1.99
N LEU A 45 -39.25 -24.46 1.81
CA LEU A 45 -38.59 -23.42 1.01
C LEU A 45 -37.81 -24.11 -0.12
N ASN A 46 -38.18 -23.82 -1.37
CA ASN A 46 -37.57 -24.43 -2.57
C ASN A 46 -37.44 -25.97 -2.50
N GLY A 47 -38.48 -26.64 -1.99
CA GLY A 47 -38.52 -28.10 -1.87
C GLY A 47 -37.80 -28.68 -0.65
N ILE A 48 -37.15 -27.85 0.18
CA ILE A 48 -36.43 -28.26 1.39
C ILE A 48 -37.21 -27.81 2.63
N LYS A 49 -37.28 -28.69 3.65
CA LYS A 49 -37.99 -28.38 4.91
C LYS A 49 -37.27 -27.33 5.73
N ILE A 50 -38.07 -26.54 6.46
CA ILE A 50 -37.61 -25.64 7.51
C ILE A 50 -37.90 -26.27 8.87
N GLU A 51 -36.88 -26.47 9.68
CA GLU A 51 -36.95 -27.13 10.98
C GLU A 51 -36.59 -26.20 12.13
N SER A 52 -36.91 -26.64 13.33
CA SER A 52 -36.42 -26.04 14.58
C SER A 52 -34.92 -26.34 14.76
N PRO A 53 -34.15 -25.45 15.42
CA PRO A 53 -32.77 -25.74 15.80
C PRO A 53 -32.61 -27.00 16.67
N ALA A 54 -33.67 -27.44 17.36
CA ALA A 54 -33.65 -28.70 18.10
C ALA A 54 -33.42 -29.92 17.18
N ALA A 55 -33.77 -29.82 15.90
CA ALA A 55 -33.66 -30.90 14.93
C ALA A 55 -32.27 -31.03 14.29
N LEU A 56 -31.29 -30.19 14.63
CA LEU A 56 -29.95 -30.21 14.02
C LEU A 56 -29.33 -31.61 14.03
N HIS A 57 -29.47 -32.35 15.13
CA HIS A 57 -28.93 -33.70 15.30
C HIS A 57 -29.55 -34.77 14.40
N LEU A 58 -30.67 -34.49 13.73
CA LEU A 58 -31.37 -35.42 12.84
C LEU A 58 -30.79 -35.43 11.42
N TYR A 59 -29.90 -34.50 11.10
CA TYR A 59 -29.36 -34.31 9.76
C TYR A 59 -27.86 -34.57 9.72
N ASP A 60 -27.41 -35.18 8.64
CA ASP A 60 -25.98 -35.35 8.31
C ASP A 60 -25.53 -34.15 7.47
N TYR A 61 -24.58 -33.36 7.98
CA TYR A 61 -24.05 -32.16 7.33
C TYR A 61 -22.56 -31.98 7.61
N ASP A 62 -21.86 -31.38 6.66
CA ASP A 62 -20.44 -31.02 6.79
C ASP A 62 -20.28 -29.60 7.38
N TYR A 63 -21.19 -28.67 7.03
CA TYR A 63 -21.17 -27.28 7.49
C TYR A 63 -22.56 -26.75 7.83
N ILE A 64 -22.62 -25.84 8.80
CA ILE A 64 -23.79 -24.98 9.06
C ILE A 64 -23.50 -23.61 8.47
N VAL A 65 -24.34 -23.14 7.56
CA VAL A 65 -24.22 -21.81 6.95
C VAL A 65 -25.31 -20.90 7.50
N ILE A 66 -24.93 -19.84 8.23
CA ILE A 66 -25.87 -18.85 8.73
C ILE A 66 -26.25 -17.89 7.60
N THR A 67 -27.50 -17.98 7.15
CA THR A 67 -28.12 -17.22 6.05
C THR A 67 -29.03 -16.10 6.56
N SER A 68 -28.90 -15.76 7.84
CA SER A 68 -29.68 -14.75 8.54
C SER A 68 -28.83 -13.53 8.91
N VAL A 69 -29.48 -12.38 9.05
CA VAL A 69 -28.85 -11.14 9.56
C VAL A 69 -28.50 -11.25 11.05
N TYR A 70 -29.18 -12.11 11.81
CA TYR A 70 -28.94 -12.40 13.25
C TYR A 70 -27.78 -13.37 13.46
N HIS A 71 -26.69 -13.19 12.71
CA HIS A 71 -25.61 -14.16 12.61
C HIS A 71 -24.82 -14.32 13.91
N THR A 72 -24.70 -13.25 14.71
CA THR A 72 -24.02 -13.29 16.02
C THR A 72 -24.81 -14.12 17.02
N GLU A 73 -26.12 -13.86 17.13
CA GLU A 73 -27.00 -14.54 18.08
C GLU A 73 -27.15 -16.02 17.72
N ILE A 74 -27.24 -16.33 16.43
CA ILE A 74 -27.31 -17.71 15.94
C ILE A 74 -25.97 -18.43 16.15
N GLU A 75 -24.82 -17.79 15.92
CA GLU A 75 -23.52 -18.38 16.21
C GLU A 75 -23.39 -18.71 17.71
N GLU A 76 -23.74 -17.78 18.60
CA GLU A 76 -23.75 -18.04 20.05
C GLU A 76 -24.68 -19.19 20.45
N GLN A 77 -25.86 -19.26 19.84
CA GLN A 77 -26.81 -20.35 20.06
C GLN A 77 -26.22 -21.70 19.65
N LEU A 78 -25.61 -21.78 18.48
CA LEU A 78 -24.98 -23.02 17.97
C LEU A 78 -23.82 -23.46 18.86
N LEU A 79 -22.97 -22.52 19.31
CA LEU A 79 -21.88 -22.81 20.23
C LEU A 79 -22.39 -23.34 21.57
N LYS A 80 -23.48 -22.76 22.11
CA LYS A 80 -24.13 -23.26 23.35
C LYS A 80 -24.73 -24.66 23.20
N GLN A 81 -25.11 -25.04 21.98
CA GLN A 81 -25.58 -26.39 21.67
C GLN A 81 -24.45 -27.39 21.42
N GLY A 82 -23.19 -26.98 21.58
CA GLY A 82 -22.02 -27.83 21.43
C GLY A 82 -21.54 -28.01 19.99
N ILE A 83 -22.05 -27.20 19.05
CA ILE A 83 -21.57 -27.23 17.66
C ILE A 83 -20.16 -26.65 17.59
N ASN A 84 -19.27 -27.34 16.89
CA ASN A 84 -17.89 -26.88 16.70
C ASN A 84 -17.87 -25.59 15.85
N LYS A 85 -17.21 -24.55 16.36
CA LYS A 85 -17.07 -23.26 15.65
C LYS A 85 -16.53 -23.41 14.23
N ASN A 86 -15.62 -24.36 13.99
CA ASN A 86 -14.94 -24.51 12.70
C ASN A 86 -15.84 -24.98 11.56
N ILE A 87 -17.04 -25.50 11.88
CA ILE A 87 -18.01 -25.91 10.86
C ILE A 87 -19.15 -24.89 10.69
N ILE A 88 -19.09 -23.75 11.40
CA ILE A 88 -20.06 -22.67 11.30
C ILE A 88 -19.53 -21.62 10.32
N LEU A 89 -20.24 -21.44 9.21
CA LEU A 89 -20.00 -20.45 8.19
C LEU A 89 -21.10 -19.39 8.24
N LYS A 90 -20.82 -18.19 7.74
CA LYS A 90 -21.79 -17.10 7.66
C LYS A 90 -21.90 -16.67 6.20
N ALA A 91 -23.06 -16.90 5.58
CA ALA A 91 -23.28 -16.61 4.15
C ALA A 91 -23.12 -15.12 3.82
N PHE A 92 -23.42 -14.25 4.78
CA PHE A 92 -23.40 -12.81 4.63
C PHE A 92 -22.58 -12.13 5.71
N ASP A 93 -21.50 -12.77 6.18
CA ASP A 93 -20.54 -12.05 7.01
C ASP A 93 -19.87 -10.99 6.14
N LYS A 94 -20.41 -9.78 6.23
CA LYS A 94 -19.75 -8.57 5.76
C LYS A 94 -18.64 -8.18 6.75
N GLU A 95 -17.83 -9.14 7.19
CA GLU A 95 -16.43 -8.88 7.49
C GLU A 95 -15.62 -8.56 6.21
N GLN A 96 -16.28 -8.42 5.06
CA GLN A 96 -15.94 -7.29 4.20
C GLN A 96 -16.31 -5.98 4.93
N LYS A 97 -15.40 -5.53 5.79
CA LYS A 97 -15.34 -4.12 6.17
C LYS A 97 -15.11 -3.33 4.89
N ASN A 98 -16.17 -2.94 4.19
CA ASN A 98 -16.04 -2.07 3.03
C ASN A 98 -15.22 -0.86 3.49
N ALA A 99 -14.20 -0.51 2.71
CA ALA A 99 -13.25 0.58 2.94
C ALA A 99 -13.83 1.76 3.75
N ARG A 100 -15.02 2.19 3.32
CA ARG A 100 -15.82 3.27 3.87
C ARG A 100 -16.31 3.04 5.31
N MET A 101 -16.80 1.86 5.66
CA MET A 101 -17.25 1.55 7.02
C MET A 101 -16.07 1.39 7.99
N PHE A 102 -14.94 0.82 7.53
CA PHE A 102 -13.74 0.78 8.35
C PHE A 102 -13.19 2.19 8.58
N ALA A 103 -13.09 3.01 7.53
CA ALA A 103 -12.68 4.41 7.64
C ALA A 103 -13.63 5.21 8.55
N GLN A 104 -14.95 5.02 8.45
CA GLN A 104 -15.93 5.65 9.35
C GLN A 104 -15.78 5.18 10.79
N PHE A 105 -15.54 3.88 11.02
CA PHE A 105 -15.29 3.33 12.36
C PHE A 105 -14.01 3.92 12.98
N ILE A 106 -12.90 3.92 12.24
CA ILE A 106 -11.63 4.51 12.69
C ILE A 106 -11.80 6.00 12.99
N TYR A 107 -12.45 6.75 12.09
CA TYR A 107 -12.74 8.17 12.29
C TYR A 107 -13.57 8.42 13.57
N GLN A 108 -14.64 7.64 13.80
CA GLN A 108 -15.47 7.77 15.00
C GLN A 108 -14.72 7.41 16.28
N GLN A 109 -13.88 6.37 16.26
CA GLN A 109 -13.05 6.02 17.42
C GLN A 109 -12.00 7.09 17.71
N ASN A 110 -11.33 7.60 16.68
CA ASN A 110 -10.36 8.69 16.79
C ASN A 110 -11.00 9.95 17.40
N ARG A 111 -12.23 10.30 17.00
CA ARG A 111 -12.99 11.43 17.56
C ARG A 111 -13.29 11.27 19.05
N LYS A 112 -13.52 10.04 19.53
CA LYS A 112 -13.67 9.78 20.97
C LYS A 112 -12.35 10.00 21.69
N TYR A 113 -11.25 9.44 21.22
CA TYR A 113 -9.93 9.67 21.84
C TYR A 113 -9.55 11.16 21.89
N LEU A 114 -9.81 11.90 20.81
CA LEU A 114 -9.61 13.36 20.77
C LEU A 114 -10.48 14.14 21.76
N SER A 115 -11.61 13.60 22.21
CA SER A 115 -12.50 14.33 23.13
C SER A 115 -12.02 14.30 24.58
N PHE A 116 -11.01 13.48 24.91
CA PHE A 116 -10.53 13.34 26.30
C PHE A 116 -9.01 13.22 26.44
N LEU A 117 -8.26 12.93 25.37
CA LEU A 117 -6.79 12.94 25.40
C LEU A 117 -6.24 14.35 25.16
N ARG A 118 -5.14 14.70 25.83
CA ARG A 118 -4.37 15.90 25.48
C ARG A 118 -3.75 15.70 24.10
N GLU A 119 -3.76 16.75 23.30
CA GLU A 119 -3.37 16.73 21.87
C GLU A 119 -1.95 16.18 21.64
N GLU A 120 -1.03 16.49 22.56
CA GLU A 120 0.34 15.97 22.60
C GLU A 120 0.44 14.43 22.72
N PHE A 121 -0.61 13.73 23.17
CA PHE A 121 -0.68 12.27 23.25
C PHE A 121 -1.61 11.65 22.20
N ALA A 122 -2.37 12.45 21.44
CA ALA A 122 -3.38 11.98 20.51
C ALA A 122 -2.79 11.09 19.40
N ASN A 123 -1.60 11.43 18.92
CA ASN A 123 -0.87 10.69 17.89
C ASN A 123 -0.44 9.27 18.32
N LYS A 124 -0.49 8.96 19.62
CA LYS A 124 -0.19 7.62 20.13
C LYS A 124 -1.38 6.66 20.03
N TYR A 125 -2.59 7.18 19.89
CA TYR A 125 -3.84 6.41 19.99
C TYR A 125 -4.79 6.57 18.77
N ILE A 126 -4.40 7.36 17.76
CA ILE A 126 -5.22 7.71 16.58
C ILE A 126 -4.48 7.29 15.30
N TYR A 127 -5.16 6.62 14.37
CA TYR A 127 -4.61 6.23 13.06
C TYR A 127 -5.47 6.79 11.92
N ASN A 128 -4.87 7.46 10.92
CA ASN A 128 -5.58 8.03 9.76
C ASN A 128 -5.12 7.34 8.47
N PHE A 129 -5.97 6.52 7.82
CA PHE A 129 -5.74 6.03 6.45
C PHE A 129 -7.07 5.76 5.71
N GLY A 130 -7.05 5.91 4.37
CA GLY A 130 -8.15 5.55 3.45
C GLY A 130 -7.83 4.29 2.65
N ILE A 131 -8.83 3.45 2.36
CA ILE A 131 -8.65 2.16 1.65
C ILE A 131 -9.01 2.33 0.17
N CYS A 132 -8.06 2.04 -0.73
CA CYS A 132 -8.28 1.90 -2.17
C CYS A 132 -8.06 0.41 -2.54
N SER A 133 -9.12 -0.33 -2.91
CA SER A 133 -9.00 -1.75 -3.24
C SER A 133 -8.96 -1.97 -4.75
N MET A 134 -7.77 -2.23 -5.30
CA MET A 134 -7.61 -2.96 -6.58
C MET A 134 -7.53 -4.44 -6.23
N SER A 135 -8.69 -5.05 -6.06
CA SER A 135 -8.87 -6.43 -5.60
C SER A 135 -8.44 -7.46 -6.65
N VAL A 136 -7.14 -7.61 -6.90
CA VAL A 136 -6.43 -8.89 -7.10
C VAL A 136 -4.94 -8.60 -6.84
N LEU A 137 -4.45 -8.92 -5.64
CA LEU A 137 -3.03 -8.84 -5.28
C LEU A 137 -2.54 -10.21 -4.83
N ASP A 138 -2.60 -11.19 -5.73
CA ASP A 138 -1.77 -12.38 -5.60
C ASP A 138 -1.36 -12.89 -6.98
N VAL A 139 -0.47 -12.13 -7.61
CA VAL A 139 0.33 -12.65 -8.72
C VAL A 139 1.79 -12.35 -8.37
N ASN A 140 2.41 -13.27 -7.62
CA ASN A 140 3.86 -13.41 -7.44
C ASN A 140 4.66 -12.09 -7.42
N ARG A 141 4.60 -11.36 -6.29
CA ARG A 141 5.50 -10.23 -6.04
C ARG A 141 6.85 -10.73 -5.55
N ASN A 142 7.93 -10.06 -5.99
CA ASN A 142 9.28 -10.43 -5.57
C ASN A 142 9.56 -10.04 -4.10
N VAL A 143 8.81 -9.07 -3.55
CA VAL A 143 9.05 -8.53 -2.20
C VAL A 143 7.75 -8.30 -1.44
N ALA A 144 7.73 -8.77 -0.20
CA ALA A 144 6.65 -8.50 0.74
C ALA A 144 6.80 -7.09 1.36
N PHE A 145 5.91 -6.16 1.00
CA PHE A 145 6.02 -4.74 1.38
C PHE A 145 5.86 -4.46 2.88
N TYR A 146 5.27 -5.37 3.66
CA TYR A 146 5.13 -5.23 5.12
C TYR A 146 6.45 -5.32 5.89
N LYS A 147 7.58 -5.55 5.21
CA LYS A 147 8.93 -5.58 5.80
C LYS A 147 9.60 -4.21 5.88
N PHE A 148 9.07 -3.17 5.24
CA PHE A 148 9.64 -1.81 5.26
C PHE A 148 8.88 -0.92 6.24
N ARG A 149 9.58 -0.08 7.00
CA ARG A 149 9.05 0.59 8.20
C ARG A 149 7.97 1.63 7.91
N ASP A 150 7.93 2.16 6.68
CA ASP A 150 6.83 3.00 6.18
C ASP A 150 5.47 2.28 6.12
N TYR A 151 5.45 0.95 6.27
CA TYR A 151 4.22 0.14 6.34
C TYR A 151 3.26 0.57 7.46
N LEU A 152 3.78 1.09 8.59
CA LEU A 152 2.99 1.24 9.82
C LEU A 152 2.53 2.67 10.14
N ILE A 153 3.02 3.71 9.46
CA ILE A 153 2.74 5.11 9.86
C ILE A 153 2.20 5.98 8.70
N LYS A 154 2.58 5.75 7.44
CA LYS A 154 2.19 6.62 6.30
C LYS A 154 1.28 5.95 5.25
N GLY A 155 1.03 4.65 5.38
CA GLY A 155 0.42 3.86 4.30
C GLY A 155 1.42 3.66 3.17
N ILE A 156 1.32 2.53 2.48
CA ILE A 156 2.23 2.22 1.37
C ILE A 156 2.06 3.35 0.34
N ASP A 157 3.14 4.02 -0.04
CA ASP A 157 3.18 4.63 -1.36
C ASP A 157 3.25 3.48 -2.41
N PHE A 158 2.14 2.76 -2.49
CA PHE A 158 2.03 1.49 -3.18
C PHE A 158 2.27 1.68 -4.65
N VAL A 159 1.77 2.79 -5.18
CA VAL A 159 1.94 3.13 -6.58
C VAL A 159 3.41 3.41 -6.86
N ARG A 160 4.12 4.20 -6.03
CA ARG A 160 5.56 4.46 -6.21
C ARG A 160 6.39 3.18 -6.13
N ILE A 161 6.20 2.38 -5.07
CA ILE A 161 6.96 1.13 -4.88
C ILE A 161 6.65 0.10 -5.98
N SER A 162 5.37 -0.08 -6.34
CA SER A 162 4.99 -1.02 -7.40
C SER A 162 5.51 -0.55 -8.76
N THR A 163 5.54 0.76 -9.00
CA THR A 163 6.12 1.33 -10.22
C THR A 163 7.60 1.00 -10.31
N VAL A 164 8.36 1.19 -9.24
CA VAL A 164 9.80 0.86 -9.21
C VAL A 164 10.03 -0.65 -9.37
N GLU A 165 9.17 -1.49 -8.80
CA GLU A 165 9.23 -2.95 -9.06
C GLU A 165 9.11 -3.24 -10.55
N LEU A 166 8.12 -2.65 -11.24
CA LEU A 166 7.91 -2.85 -12.67
C LEU A 166 9.07 -2.28 -13.52
N ILE A 167 9.56 -1.09 -13.17
CA ILE A 167 10.73 -0.49 -13.82
C ILE A 167 11.96 -1.39 -13.64
N SER A 168 12.17 -1.97 -12.47
CA SER A 168 13.30 -2.87 -12.23
C SER A 168 13.25 -4.08 -13.16
N ARG A 169 12.08 -4.72 -13.29
CA ARG A 169 11.86 -5.85 -14.20
C ARG A 169 12.13 -5.45 -15.64
N GLU A 170 11.67 -4.27 -16.05
CA GLU A 170 11.88 -3.75 -17.40
C GLU A 170 13.37 -3.49 -17.69
N ILE A 171 14.10 -2.90 -16.74
CA ILE A 171 15.55 -2.69 -16.80
C ILE A 171 16.30 -4.02 -16.99
N TYR A 172 15.95 -5.05 -16.22
CA TYR A 172 16.57 -6.37 -16.37
C TYR A 172 16.18 -7.07 -17.67
N ASN A 173 14.89 -7.09 -18.01
CA ASN A 173 14.39 -7.76 -19.22
C ASN A 173 15.00 -7.17 -20.50
N ARG A 174 15.30 -5.88 -20.50
CA ARG A 174 15.89 -5.18 -21.65
C ARG A 174 17.39 -4.99 -21.55
N ASN A 175 18.03 -5.54 -20.52
CA ASN A 175 19.46 -5.40 -20.26
C ASN A 175 19.92 -3.93 -20.28
N ILE A 176 19.16 -3.03 -19.65
CA ILE A 176 19.54 -1.62 -19.56
C ILE A 176 20.70 -1.50 -18.56
N GLU A 177 21.87 -1.18 -19.10
CA GLU A 177 23.09 -1.00 -18.32
C GLU A 177 23.08 0.29 -17.49
N GLY A 178 23.97 0.37 -16.50
CA GLY A 178 24.14 1.55 -15.65
C GLY A 178 23.72 1.33 -14.22
N ALA A 179 24.25 2.18 -13.36
CA ALA A 179 24.02 2.20 -11.92
C ALA A 179 22.60 2.68 -11.56
N ILE A 180 22.29 2.57 -10.29
CA ILE A 180 21.07 3.10 -9.67
C ILE A 180 21.46 4.31 -8.83
N ALA A 181 20.64 5.36 -8.82
CA ALA A 181 20.83 6.49 -7.91
C ALA A 181 19.55 6.87 -7.17
N GLU A 182 19.71 7.37 -5.96
CA GLU A 182 18.69 8.06 -5.19
C GLU A 182 19.28 9.37 -4.69
N LEU A 183 18.64 10.48 -5.06
CA LEU A 183 18.98 11.82 -4.60
C LEU A 183 17.90 12.27 -3.63
N GLY A 184 18.29 12.44 -2.37
CA GLY A 184 17.37 12.58 -1.23
C GLY A 184 17.01 11.21 -0.66
N VAL A 185 17.67 10.83 0.44
CA VAL A 185 17.65 9.48 1.02
C VAL A 185 16.93 9.47 2.36
N TYR A 186 17.08 10.55 3.13
CA TYR A 186 16.59 10.66 4.51
C TYR A 186 16.99 9.41 5.33
N GLN A 187 16.03 8.68 5.90
CA GLN A 187 16.29 7.48 6.70
C GLN A 187 16.47 6.19 5.88
N GLY A 188 16.45 6.27 4.55
CA GLY A 188 16.82 5.17 3.65
C GLY A 188 15.79 4.04 3.51
N ASP A 189 14.51 4.31 3.79
CA ASP A 189 13.45 3.31 3.58
C ASP A 189 13.23 3.01 2.10
N PHE A 190 13.21 4.05 1.25
CA PHE A 190 13.15 3.85 -0.20
C PHE A 190 14.47 3.29 -0.78
N SER A 191 15.62 3.71 -0.24
CA SER A 191 16.92 3.06 -0.54
C SER A 191 16.91 1.56 -0.28
N ALA A 192 16.27 1.12 0.80
CA ALA A 192 16.14 -0.29 1.12
C ALA A 192 15.34 -1.05 0.04
N VAL A 193 14.26 -0.44 -0.47
CA VAL A 193 13.48 -0.96 -1.59
C VAL A 193 14.34 -1.06 -2.86
N LEU A 194 15.08 -0.01 -3.22
CA LEU A 194 16.00 -0.02 -4.36
C LEU A 194 17.06 -1.11 -4.22
N SER A 195 17.66 -1.26 -3.04
CA SER A 195 18.64 -2.30 -2.75
C SER A 195 18.08 -3.72 -2.84
N HIS A 196 16.76 -3.88 -2.71
CA HIS A 196 16.12 -5.16 -2.88
C HIS A 196 15.90 -5.50 -4.35
N TYR A 197 15.43 -4.54 -5.14
CA TYR A 197 15.15 -4.76 -6.55
C TYR A 197 16.42 -4.82 -7.40
N PHE A 198 17.48 -4.11 -7.01
CA PHE A 198 18.69 -3.96 -7.80
C PHE A 198 19.92 -4.61 -7.13
N LEU A 199 19.86 -5.92 -6.88
CA LEU A 199 20.85 -6.63 -6.04
C LEU A 199 22.28 -6.65 -6.60
N ASP A 200 22.41 -6.67 -7.92
CA ASP A 200 23.65 -6.81 -8.69
C ASP A 200 24.17 -5.48 -9.25
N LYS A 201 23.38 -4.41 -9.19
CA LYS A 201 23.78 -3.08 -9.65
C LYS A 201 24.38 -2.26 -8.51
N LYS A 202 25.30 -1.37 -8.87
CA LYS A 202 25.82 -0.34 -7.98
C LYS A 202 24.72 0.69 -7.68
N ILE A 203 24.58 1.09 -6.41
CA ILE A 203 23.58 2.02 -5.93
C ILE A 203 24.26 3.22 -5.28
N TYR A 204 24.02 4.41 -5.82
CA TYR A 204 24.51 5.67 -5.27
C TYR A 204 23.41 6.35 -4.46
N LEU A 205 23.70 6.70 -3.21
CA LEU A 205 22.77 7.35 -2.29
C LEU A 205 23.31 8.74 -1.95
N PHE A 206 22.66 9.79 -2.45
CA PHE A 206 23.06 11.18 -2.26
C PHE A 206 22.16 11.86 -1.23
N ASP A 207 22.77 12.41 -0.19
CA ASP A 207 22.05 13.14 0.85
C ASP A 207 23.02 14.05 1.61
N THR A 208 22.52 15.16 2.15
CA THR A 208 23.32 16.03 3.01
C THR A 208 23.63 15.34 4.35
N PHE A 209 22.73 14.47 4.81
CA PHE A 209 22.65 13.93 6.18
C PHE A 209 22.63 15.03 7.24
N SER A 210 22.19 16.23 6.85
CA SER A 210 22.05 17.41 7.69
C SER A 210 20.76 18.18 7.40
N GLY A 211 19.86 17.62 6.58
CA GLY A 211 18.61 18.26 6.15
C GLY A 211 18.82 19.34 5.10
N PHE A 212 17.80 20.20 4.95
CA PHE A 212 17.83 21.31 3.99
C PHE A 212 18.89 22.36 4.32
N VAL A 213 19.53 22.91 3.27
CA VAL A 213 20.53 23.98 3.40
C VAL A 213 19.87 25.37 3.32
N ASP A 214 20.51 26.38 3.92
CA ASP A 214 19.95 27.74 4.01
C ASP A 214 19.71 28.36 2.62
N GLU A 215 20.61 28.12 1.68
CA GLU A 215 20.56 28.68 0.33
C GLU A 215 19.31 28.24 -0.44
N ASP A 216 18.95 26.97 -0.35
CA ASP A 216 17.75 26.43 -0.99
C ASP A 216 16.49 26.98 -0.34
N ILE A 217 16.47 27.10 0.99
CA ILE A 217 15.34 27.64 1.74
C ILE A 217 15.10 29.12 1.39
N ASP A 218 16.16 29.88 1.13
CA ASP A 218 16.04 31.25 0.65
C ASP A 218 15.36 31.32 -0.72
N ILE A 219 15.66 30.39 -1.63
CA ILE A 219 15.00 30.28 -2.94
C ILE A 219 13.52 29.91 -2.76
N GLU A 220 13.22 28.92 -1.93
CA GLU A 220 11.86 28.46 -1.65
C GLU A 220 11.00 29.59 -1.07
N ARG A 221 11.53 30.32 -0.09
CA ARG A 221 10.87 31.46 0.55
C ARG A 221 10.64 32.61 -0.43
N LYS A 222 11.66 32.95 -1.24
CA LYS A 222 11.59 34.03 -2.22
C LYS A 222 10.50 33.79 -3.26
N ASN A 223 10.35 32.54 -3.71
CA ASN A 223 9.38 32.17 -4.72
C ASN A 223 8.05 31.65 -4.16
N LYS A 224 7.93 31.56 -2.82
CA LYS A 224 6.75 31.03 -2.09
C LYS A 224 6.43 29.58 -2.42
N TYR A 225 7.47 28.78 -2.65
CA TYR A 225 7.34 27.37 -3.03
C TYR A 225 7.11 26.45 -1.82
N SER A 226 7.73 26.78 -0.69
CA SER A 226 7.61 26.07 0.59
C SER A 226 7.79 27.03 1.77
N ASN A 227 7.29 26.61 2.95
CA ASN A 227 7.52 27.26 4.24
C ASN A 227 8.55 26.52 5.12
N SER A 228 9.34 25.65 4.51
CA SER A 228 10.34 24.84 5.21
C SER A 228 11.47 25.68 5.78
N LYS A 229 12.25 25.07 6.68
CA LYS A 229 13.37 25.71 7.36
C LYS A 229 14.65 24.89 7.14
N ALA A 230 15.79 25.55 7.23
CA ALA A 230 17.08 24.89 7.19
C ALA A 230 17.18 23.85 8.31
N GLY A 231 17.85 22.73 8.03
CA GLY A 231 17.97 21.59 8.93
C GLY A 231 16.72 20.73 9.07
N HIS A 232 15.60 21.03 8.38
CA HIS A 232 14.46 20.10 8.32
C HIS A 232 14.89 18.78 7.66
N LEU A 233 14.37 17.66 8.18
CA LEU A 233 14.75 16.29 7.79
C LEU A 233 16.22 15.91 8.11
N SER A 234 16.85 16.57 9.10
CA SER A 234 18.20 16.24 9.58
C SER A 234 18.27 15.03 10.51
N ASP A 235 17.14 14.44 10.91
CA ASP A 235 17.06 13.29 11.81
C ASP A 235 17.35 11.96 11.09
N THR A 236 18.53 11.89 10.49
CA THR A 236 19.08 10.70 9.84
C THR A 236 20.60 10.65 9.96
N ASN A 237 21.19 9.48 9.67
CA ASN A 237 22.62 9.32 9.50
C ASN A 237 22.92 8.10 8.61
N ILE A 238 24.18 7.98 8.22
CA ILE A 238 24.66 6.93 7.32
C ILE A 238 24.38 5.53 7.88
N ASP A 239 24.56 5.33 9.19
CA ASP A 239 24.38 4.01 9.82
C ASP A 239 22.92 3.55 9.78
N ILE A 240 21.97 4.47 10.00
CA ILE A 240 20.53 4.19 9.89
C ILE A 240 20.20 3.68 8.48
N VAL A 241 20.70 4.36 7.45
CA VAL A 241 20.48 3.99 6.05
C VAL A 241 21.12 2.63 5.76
N LEU A 242 22.42 2.49 6.03
CA LEU A 242 23.18 1.28 5.71
C LEU A 242 22.63 0.04 6.43
N ASN A 243 22.03 0.17 7.62
CA ASN A 243 21.42 -0.95 8.32
C ASN A 243 20.17 -1.53 7.63
N LYS A 244 19.55 -0.78 6.71
CA LYS A 244 18.40 -1.24 5.92
C LYS A 244 18.78 -1.80 4.54
N ILE A 245 19.99 -1.49 4.06
CA ILE A 245 20.46 -1.90 2.74
C ILE A 245 20.78 -3.40 2.70
N LYS A 246 20.18 -4.10 1.74
CA LYS A 246 20.31 -5.56 1.60
C LYS A 246 21.72 -5.99 1.19
N ASN A 247 22.34 -5.30 0.23
CA ASN A 247 23.73 -5.55 -0.20
C ASN A 247 24.58 -4.28 -0.03
N LYS A 248 25.25 -4.16 1.12
CA LYS A 248 26.07 -2.98 1.46
C LYS A 248 27.27 -2.80 0.53
N ASN A 249 27.80 -3.88 -0.04
CA ASN A 249 28.98 -3.81 -0.92
C ASN A 249 28.70 -3.09 -2.24
N ASN A 250 27.43 -3.08 -2.67
CA ASN A 250 27.00 -2.41 -3.89
C ASN A 250 26.52 -0.98 -3.62
N CYS A 251 26.52 -0.53 -2.37
CA CYS A 251 25.98 0.76 -1.95
C CYS A 251 27.10 1.79 -1.73
N ILE A 252 26.97 2.97 -2.31
CA ILE A 252 27.93 4.05 -2.21
C ILE A 252 27.23 5.30 -1.70
N ILE A 253 27.61 5.71 -0.51
CA ILE A 253 27.10 6.91 0.14
C ILE A 253 27.84 8.14 -0.42
N ARG A 254 27.07 9.15 -0.81
CA ARG A 254 27.55 10.43 -1.32
C ARG A 254 27.05 11.54 -0.40
N LYS A 255 27.67 11.63 0.77
CA LYS A 255 27.32 12.62 1.81
C LYS A 255 27.76 14.02 1.42
N GLY A 256 26.84 14.97 1.49
CA GLY A 256 27.07 16.39 1.26
C GLY A 256 26.01 17.01 0.35
N TYR A 257 26.18 18.28 0.02
CA TYR A 257 25.27 19.00 -0.84
C TYR A 257 25.41 18.55 -2.31
N PHE A 258 24.29 18.28 -2.97
CA PHE A 258 24.25 18.00 -4.40
C PHE A 258 24.16 19.35 -5.16
N PRO A 259 24.92 19.59 -6.24
CA PRO A 259 25.63 18.64 -7.10
C PRO A 259 27.10 18.40 -6.73
N GLU A 260 27.62 18.96 -5.63
CA GLU A 260 29.04 18.83 -5.29
C GLU A 260 29.46 17.38 -5.06
N THR A 261 28.54 16.58 -4.49
CA THR A 261 28.71 15.15 -4.25
C THR A 261 28.71 14.29 -5.53
N ALA A 262 28.36 14.87 -6.68
CA ALA A 262 28.40 14.22 -7.98
C ALA A 262 29.80 14.24 -8.63
N LYS A 263 30.74 15.04 -8.10
CA LYS A 263 32.13 15.10 -8.59
C LYS A 263 32.76 13.69 -8.60
N GLY A 264 33.44 13.35 -9.70
CA GLY A 264 34.02 12.03 -9.92
C GLY A 264 33.06 11.01 -10.57
N LEU A 265 31.82 11.39 -10.87
CA LEU A 265 30.83 10.57 -11.60
C LEU A 265 30.63 11.08 -13.03
N GLU A 266 31.59 11.81 -13.58
CA GLU A 266 31.45 12.43 -14.90
C GLU A 266 31.19 11.38 -16.00
N ASN A 267 31.79 10.19 -15.86
CA ASN A 267 31.66 9.06 -16.78
C ASN A 267 30.71 7.94 -16.29
N GLU A 268 30.08 8.10 -15.13
CA GLU A 268 29.14 7.11 -14.62
C GLU A 268 27.79 7.27 -15.34
N VAL A 269 27.16 6.15 -15.68
CA VAL A 269 25.86 6.12 -16.36
C VAL A 269 24.83 5.40 -15.51
N PHE A 270 23.56 5.79 -15.65
CA PHE A 270 22.47 5.30 -14.80
C PHE A 270 21.38 4.61 -15.61
N SER A 271 20.81 3.54 -15.04
CA SER A 271 19.62 2.86 -15.57
C SER A 271 18.34 3.32 -14.88
N PHE A 272 18.43 3.70 -13.61
CA PHE A 272 17.33 4.25 -12.82
C PHE A 272 17.84 5.32 -11.86
N VAL A 273 17.07 6.41 -11.72
CA VAL A 273 17.31 7.46 -10.74
C VAL A 273 16.01 7.80 -10.03
N SER A 274 16.02 7.87 -8.70
CA SER A 274 14.97 8.50 -7.91
C SER A 274 15.43 9.87 -7.43
N ILE A 275 14.62 10.90 -7.61
CA ILE A 275 14.86 12.25 -7.09
C ILE A 275 13.72 12.59 -6.12
N ASP A 276 14.07 12.87 -4.88
CA ASP A 276 13.16 13.09 -3.76
C ASP A 276 13.77 14.05 -2.73
N VAL A 277 13.92 15.30 -3.14
CA VAL A 277 14.66 16.35 -2.39
C VAL A 277 13.78 17.52 -1.96
N ASP A 278 12.46 17.42 -2.14
CA ASP A 278 11.42 18.37 -1.71
C ASP A 278 11.51 19.81 -2.26
N LEU A 279 12.67 20.27 -2.75
CA LEU A 279 12.93 21.68 -3.06
C LEU A 279 13.27 21.89 -4.53
N TYR A 280 13.01 23.10 -5.03
CA TYR A 280 13.20 23.50 -6.41
C TYR A 280 14.64 23.30 -6.90
N GLN A 281 15.61 23.90 -6.20
CA GLN A 281 16.99 23.98 -6.66
C GLN A 281 17.65 22.60 -6.76
N PRO A 282 17.66 21.74 -5.72
CA PRO A 282 18.27 20.43 -5.81
C PRO A 282 17.51 19.49 -6.77
N THR A 283 16.19 19.66 -6.95
CA THR A 283 15.42 18.91 -7.97
C THR A 283 15.92 19.26 -9.37
N TYR A 284 16.03 20.56 -9.67
CA TYR A 284 16.47 21.05 -10.96
C TYR A 284 17.92 20.64 -11.28
N GLU A 285 18.83 20.78 -10.31
CA GLU A 285 20.23 20.36 -10.45
C GLU A 285 20.35 18.84 -10.63
N GLY A 286 19.56 18.07 -9.88
CA GLY A 286 19.45 16.62 -10.03
C GLY A 286 19.04 16.23 -11.45
N LEU A 287 17.96 16.81 -11.96
CA LEU A 287 17.48 16.55 -13.32
C LEU A 287 18.55 16.89 -14.38
N MET A 288 19.20 18.05 -14.25
CA MET A 288 20.26 18.48 -15.16
C MET A 288 21.45 17.52 -15.17
N PHE A 289 21.86 17.00 -14.01
CA PHE A 289 22.99 16.08 -13.91
C PHE A 289 22.64 14.67 -14.39
N PHE A 290 21.55 14.11 -13.88
CA PHE A 290 21.19 12.70 -14.07
C PHE A 290 20.62 12.42 -15.45
N TYR A 291 19.83 13.33 -16.04
CA TYR A 291 19.23 13.06 -17.35
C TYR A 291 20.29 12.93 -18.45
N GLU A 292 21.33 13.76 -18.43
CA GLU A 292 22.45 13.65 -19.39
C GLU A 292 23.19 12.31 -19.26
N ARG A 293 23.24 11.73 -18.05
CA ARG A 293 23.92 10.46 -17.73
C ARG A 293 23.01 9.25 -17.67
N LEU A 294 21.71 9.43 -17.90
CA LEU A 294 20.77 8.33 -18.02
C LEU A 294 21.09 7.59 -19.32
N ASN A 295 21.12 6.26 -19.27
CA ASN A 295 21.22 5.45 -20.48
C ASN A 295 19.92 5.53 -21.27
N LYS A 296 20.00 5.21 -22.57
CA LYS A 296 18.82 5.11 -23.42
C LYS A 296 17.84 4.08 -22.84
N ASN A 297 16.58 4.45 -22.76
CA ASN A 297 15.49 3.74 -22.10
C ASN A 297 15.58 3.67 -20.56
N GLY A 298 16.53 4.37 -19.94
CA GLY A 298 16.57 4.52 -18.49
C GLY A 298 15.43 5.41 -17.98
N TYR A 299 15.22 5.37 -16.67
CA TYR A 299 14.09 6.01 -16.01
C TYR A 299 14.55 6.97 -14.92
N ILE A 300 13.92 8.14 -14.84
CA ILE A 300 14.02 9.03 -13.68
C ILE A 300 12.62 9.15 -13.07
N LEU A 301 12.48 8.78 -11.79
CA LEU A 301 11.28 9.02 -11.00
C LEU A 301 11.53 10.24 -10.11
N VAL A 302 10.68 11.26 -10.21
CA VAL A 302 10.75 12.45 -9.35
C VAL A 302 9.48 12.50 -8.51
N HIS A 303 9.63 12.48 -7.19
CA HIS A 303 8.51 12.49 -6.23
C HIS A 303 7.99 13.93 -5.99
N ASP A 304 6.91 14.09 -5.23
CA ASP A 304 6.33 15.37 -4.79
C ASP A 304 5.88 16.39 -5.85
N TYR A 305 5.69 15.96 -7.10
CA TYR A 305 5.20 16.79 -8.19
C TYR A 305 3.83 17.43 -7.94
N HIS A 306 2.93 16.77 -7.20
CA HIS A 306 1.62 17.33 -6.84
C HIS A 306 1.52 17.76 -5.37
N PHE A 307 2.64 17.90 -4.65
CA PHE A 307 2.61 18.32 -3.26
C PHE A 307 2.59 19.85 -3.11
N ASN A 308 1.46 20.40 -2.65
CA ASN A 308 1.32 21.85 -2.50
C ASN A 308 2.27 22.49 -1.48
N LEU A 309 2.84 21.73 -0.53
CA LEU A 309 3.81 22.27 0.45
C LEU A 309 5.24 22.36 -0.12
N TYR A 310 5.49 21.71 -1.26
CA TYR A 310 6.77 21.62 -1.96
C TYR A 310 6.58 21.93 -3.45
N SER A 311 5.85 23.01 -3.74
CA SER A 311 5.49 23.37 -5.12
C SER A 311 6.69 23.69 -6.03
N GLY A 312 7.86 23.94 -5.44
CA GLY A 312 9.13 24.14 -6.15
C GLY A 312 9.55 22.93 -7.00
N VAL A 313 9.21 21.72 -6.57
CA VAL A 313 9.50 20.48 -7.32
C VAL A 313 8.82 20.50 -8.69
N LYS A 314 7.54 20.85 -8.72
CA LYS A 314 6.75 20.99 -9.95
C LYS A 314 7.36 22.01 -10.90
N GLU A 315 7.72 23.18 -10.39
CA GLU A 315 8.32 24.26 -11.17
C GLU A 315 9.68 23.85 -11.75
N ALA A 316 10.51 23.16 -10.97
CA ALA A 316 11.80 22.63 -11.41
C ALA A 316 11.66 21.63 -12.56
N ILE A 317 10.72 20.68 -12.43
CA ILE A 317 10.43 19.68 -13.47
C ILE A 317 9.92 20.36 -14.75
N GLN A 318 8.96 21.28 -14.63
CA GLN A 318 8.37 21.98 -15.78
C GLN A 318 9.42 22.80 -16.52
N LYS A 319 10.27 23.53 -15.79
CA LYS A 319 11.39 24.29 -16.36
C LYS A 319 12.34 23.36 -17.11
N PHE A 320 12.82 22.31 -16.45
CA PHE A 320 13.75 21.35 -17.06
C PHE A 320 13.18 20.73 -18.34
N CYS A 321 11.94 20.24 -18.28
CA CYS A 321 11.28 19.60 -19.42
C CYS A 321 11.07 20.57 -20.58
N SER A 322 10.72 21.83 -20.30
CA SER A 322 10.60 22.87 -21.31
C SER A 322 11.93 23.19 -21.99
N GLU A 323 13.02 23.31 -21.23
CA GLU A 323 14.35 23.66 -21.77
C GLU A 323 14.96 22.54 -22.61
N LYS A 324 14.71 21.30 -22.21
CA LYS A 324 15.26 20.12 -22.89
C LYS A 324 14.32 19.51 -23.93
N ASN A 325 13.10 20.04 -24.05
CA ASN A 325 12.04 19.51 -24.90
C ASN A 325 11.73 18.02 -24.61
N ILE A 326 11.54 17.70 -23.33
CA ILE A 326 11.28 16.35 -22.81
C ILE A 326 9.85 16.29 -22.27
N ASN A 327 9.19 15.13 -22.43
CA ASN A 327 7.90 14.85 -21.81
C ASN A 327 8.06 13.96 -20.57
N TYR A 328 7.09 14.01 -19.68
CA TYR A 328 7.01 13.17 -18.48
C TYR A 328 5.62 12.56 -18.33
N PHE A 329 5.55 11.45 -17.59
CA PHE A 329 4.30 10.75 -17.29
C PHE A 329 3.95 10.90 -15.79
N PRO A 330 2.78 11.42 -15.42
CA PRO A 330 2.39 11.57 -14.03
C PRO A 330 1.92 10.25 -13.40
N LEU A 331 2.23 10.05 -12.12
CA LEU A 331 1.77 8.94 -11.30
C LEU A 331 0.76 9.42 -10.24
N SER A 332 -0.09 8.49 -9.81
CA SER A 332 -1.12 8.71 -8.77
C SER A 332 -0.69 8.20 -7.40
N ASP A 333 0.61 8.16 -7.14
CA ASP A 333 1.20 7.89 -5.84
C ASP A 333 0.93 9.01 -4.83
N TYR A 334 1.30 8.75 -3.57
CA TYR A 334 1.16 9.73 -2.52
C TYR A 334 1.93 11.00 -2.89
N PHE A 335 1.26 12.15 -2.80
CA PHE A 335 1.78 13.46 -3.25
C PHE A 335 2.14 13.58 -4.75
N GLY A 336 2.04 12.50 -5.52
CA GLY A 336 2.19 12.46 -6.97
C GLY A 336 3.64 12.59 -7.43
N SER A 337 4.11 11.63 -8.20
CA SER A 337 5.39 11.62 -8.89
C SER A 337 5.22 11.85 -10.38
N VAL A 338 6.35 12.03 -11.06
CA VAL A 338 6.46 11.91 -12.51
C VAL A 338 7.59 10.95 -12.89
N ILE A 339 7.46 10.34 -14.06
CA ILE A 339 8.53 9.55 -14.69
C ILE A 339 8.99 10.26 -15.96
N LEU A 340 10.31 10.41 -16.09
CA LEU A 340 10.98 10.75 -17.34
C LEU A 340 11.68 9.49 -17.88
N ILE A 341 11.65 9.33 -19.20
CA ILE A 341 12.30 8.22 -19.92
C ILE A 341 13.18 8.84 -21.01
N LYS A 342 14.41 8.33 -21.18
CA LYS A 342 15.36 8.84 -22.18
C LYS A 342 15.42 8.04 -23.46
#